data_AF-A0A7W8YEG1-F1
#
_entry.id   AF-A0A7W8YEG1-F1
#
_cell.length_a   1.000
_cell.length_b   1.000
_cell.length_c   1.000
_cell.angle_alpha   90.00
_cell.angle_beta   90.00
_cell.angle_gamma   90.00
#
_symmetry.space_group_name_H-M   'P 1'
#
loop_
_entity.id
_entity.type
_entity.pdbx_description
1 polymer ?
#
loop_
_entity_poly.entity_id
_entity_poly.type
_entity_poly.pdbx_seq_one_letter_code
_entity_poly.pdbx_strand_id
1 'polypeptide(L)'
;MTYPNIRFIAYALDTMPPKDSDGKQSYLGVPAVPADALHTADIDARCGLMLRAMQTAAARLPTSSPPLPPGSVLNVFMAPEFFFRGPLGAYSMEEVQLVITRLQTITATPDWSDWLFVFGSILGFSSPTFDTPPYAIDPSKPKEVYNFTLTQLGGPGNADGIGANVVVKELQSGCDFIAGVQGQGSQLIGNVNYIAASAYGPGREQQQLDYNGAAIFTQQDITWGVEICLDHYTNIGATGRLQRSPQLPGDRQIQVQLVPSGGMSIQQLQTMAMPGGYIFNCDGAAGGSATLAQVNPAGRPPAFSLSNIPAANTCPVDNGPIALPDSSPPPVPASVASEELFAGGAGKVILFAPVATPAPATVRGHVPPQPLTWPASEAYQFDFQLVYDEENVFVAALCKIRSPLKNFGDRSYFLPLSMKTKDINNQDISFNIHLDGPAGNFSNSIRCQVVTRDFSCDGIFLLFNDRDNGTSPLYQVAW
;
A
#
# COMPACT_ATOMS: atom_id res chain seq x y z
N MET A 1 11.13 19.51 -9.38
CA MET A 1 12.19 19.22 -10.37
C MET A 1 11.75 17.97 -11.09
N THR A 2 11.77 17.93 -12.41
CA THR A 2 11.29 16.74 -13.15
C THR A 2 12.48 15.85 -13.46
N TYR A 3 12.50 14.65 -12.88
CA TYR A 3 13.53 13.67 -13.16
C TYR A 3 13.22 12.96 -14.48
N PRO A 4 14.14 12.91 -15.46
CA PRO A 4 13.89 12.22 -16.73
C PRO A 4 14.01 10.69 -16.60
N ASN A 5 14.65 10.19 -15.55
CA ASN A 5 14.78 8.77 -15.28
C ASN A 5 14.52 8.44 -13.82
N ILE A 6 14.11 7.20 -13.56
CA ILE A 6 13.91 6.62 -12.23
C ILE A 6 14.79 5.38 -12.11
N ARG A 7 15.46 5.22 -10.96
CA ARG A 7 16.16 3.99 -10.60
C ARG A 7 15.49 3.36 -9.39
N PHE A 8 15.01 2.13 -9.54
CA PHE A 8 14.42 1.36 -8.45
C PHE A 8 15.50 0.59 -7.69
N ILE A 9 15.40 0.60 -6.36
CA ILE A 9 16.33 -0.05 -5.44
C ILE A 9 15.48 -0.69 -4.33
N ALA A 10 15.60 -2.02 -4.18
CA ALA A 10 14.93 -2.74 -3.10
C ALA A 10 15.93 -3.08 -2.01
N TYR A 11 15.52 -2.93 -0.76
CA TYR A 11 16.20 -3.51 0.39
C TYR A 11 15.55 -4.84 0.74
N ALA A 12 16.09 -5.93 0.22
CA ALA A 12 15.56 -7.27 0.42
C ALA A 12 16.16 -7.93 1.68
N LEU A 13 15.33 -8.13 2.69
CA LEU A 13 15.65 -8.86 3.93
C LEU A 13 14.41 -9.59 4.44
N ASP A 14 14.60 -10.62 5.27
CA ASP A 14 13.47 -11.32 5.90
C ASP A 14 12.95 -10.53 7.10
N THR A 15 11.76 -9.95 6.97
CA THR A 15 11.08 -9.21 8.05
C THR A 15 10.09 -10.08 8.80
N MET A 16 9.90 -11.35 8.42
CA MET A 16 8.94 -12.24 9.07
C MET A 16 9.42 -12.70 10.43
N PRO A 17 8.50 -12.95 11.39
CA PRO A 17 8.89 -13.48 12.67
C PRO A 17 9.51 -14.88 12.48
N PRO A 18 10.70 -15.16 13.03
CA PRO A 18 11.26 -16.51 12.99
C PRO A 18 10.31 -17.49 13.69
N LYS A 19 10.41 -18.76 13.30
CA LYS A 19 9.71 -19.88 13.93
C LYS A 19 10.72 -20.73 14.69
N ASP A 20 10.40 -21.07 15.93
CA ASP A 20 11.17 -22.06 16.70
C ASP A 20 10.87 -23.50 16.23
N SER A 21 11.49 -24.49 16.88
CA SER A 21 11.29 -25.91 16.56
C SER A 21 9.85 -26.40 16.75
N ASP A 22 9.07 -25.71 17.59
CA ASP A 22 7.65 -26.00 17.84
C ASP A 22 6.73 -25.22 16.89
N GLY A 23 7.29 -24.42 15.98
CA GLY A 23 6.57 -23.57 15.05
C GLY A 23 6.03 -22.27 15.68
N LYS A 24 6.40 -21.95 16.92
CA LYS A 24 6.00 -20.71 17.57
C LYS A 24 6.82 -19.54 17.03
N GLN A 25 6.15 -18.42 16.87
CA GLN A 25 6.76 -17.20 16.36
C GLN A 25 7.15 -16.25 17.49
N SER A 26 8.21 -15.49 17.26
CA SER A 26 8.61 -14.40 18.16
C SER A 26 8.95 -13.12 17.43
N TYR A 27 8.58 -11.97 18.00
CA TYR A 27 9.15 -10.69 17.55
C TYR A 27 10.63 -10.62 17.91
N LEU A 28 11.39 -10.02 17.01
CA LEU A 28 12.81 -9.74 17.16
C LEU A 28 13.02 -8.25 17.46
N GLY A 29 14.14 -7.93 18.06
CA GLY A 29 14.54 -6.58 18.43
C GLY A 29 15.64 -6.61 19.48
N VAL A 30 16.11 -5.43 19.86
CA VAL A 30 17.25 -5.30 20.80
C VAL A 30 16.97 -6.05 22.11
N PRO A 31 17.80 -7.04 22.49
CA PRO A 31 17.56 -7.80 23.70
C PRO A 31 17.86 -6.98 24.96
N ALA A 32 17.11 -7.27 26.04
CA ALA A 32 17.51 -7.04 27.43
C ALA A 32 17.95 -5.62 27.81
N VAL A 33 17.02 -4.68 27.75
CA VAL A 33 17.12 -3.35 28.37
C VAL A 33 15.91 -3.10 29.27
N PRO A 34 16.01 -2.26 30.30
CA PRO A 34 14.86 -1.80 31.08
C PRO A 34 13.70 -1.37 30.16
N ALA A 35 12.46 -1.64 30.57
CA ALA A 35 11.28 -1.50 29.71
C ALA A 35 11.11 -0.08 29.12
N ASP A 36 11.65 0.95 29.79
CA ASP A 36 11.67 2.35 29.36
C ASP A 36 12.76 2.69 28.32
N ALA A 37 13.80 1.87 28.17
CA ALA A 37 14.91 2.07 27.21
C ALA A 37 14.87 1.13 26.00
N LEU A 38 14.07 0.07 26.06
CA LEU A 38 13.98 -0.98 25.05
C LEU A 38 13.63 -0.47 23.66
N HIS A 39 12.64 0.41 23.57
CA HIS A 39 12.11 0.84 22.29
C HIS A 39 13.03 1.83 21.57
N THR A 40 13.66 2.77 22.30
CA THR A 40 14.61 3.72 21.72
C THR A 40 15.82 3.01 21.12
N ALA A 41 16.42 2.05 21.85
CA ALA A 41 17.55 1.29 21.36
C ALA A 41 17.21 0.47 20.10
N ASP A 42 16.04 -0.15 20.07
CA ASP A 42 15.55 -0.89 18.89
C ASP A 42 15.31 0.03 17.68
N ILE A 43 14.70 1.20 17.90
CA ILE A 43 14.48 2.21 16.86
C ILE A 43 15.82 2.69 16.30
N ASP A 44 16.77 3.06 17.16
CA ASP A 44 18.09 3.53 16.73
C ASP A 44 18.85 2.42 15.98
N ALA A 45 18.77 1.15 16.42
CA ALA A 45 19.38 0.02 15.73
C ALA A 45 18.78 -0.21 14.33
N ARG A 46 17.44 -0.20 14.21
CA ARG A 46 16.75 -0.37 12.92
C ARG A 46 17.00 0.81 11.99
N CYS A 47 17.03 2.04 12.51
CA CYS A 47 17.39 3.23 11.73
C CYS A 47 18.86 3.17 11.26
N GLY A 48 19.78 2.70 12.11
CA GLY A 48 21.18 2.49 11.75
C GLY A 48 21.36 1.43 10.65
N LEU A 49 20.62 0.32 10.74
CA LEU A 49 20.60 -0.71 9.69
C LEU A 49 19.99 -0.19 8.38
N MET A 50 18.90 0.59 8.46
CA MET A 50 18.30 1.26 7.30
C MET A 50 19.32 2.18 6.60
N LEU A 51 19.99 3.05 7.37
CA LEU A 51 21.04 3.93 6.84
C LEU A 51 22.19 3.13 6.20
N ARG A 52 22.63 2.04 6.82
CA ARG A 52 23.65 1.17 6.23
C ARG A 52 23.21 0.58 4.90
N ALA A 53 21.96 0.14 4.78
CA ALA A 53 21.42 -0.36 3.52
C ALA A 53 21.34 0.74 2.45
N MET A 54 20.90 1.94 2.83
CA MET A 54 20.89 3.12 1.95
C MET A 54 22.31 3.46 1.44
N GLN A 55 23.31 3.49 2.35
CA GLN A 55 24.70 3.74 2.00
C GLN A 55 25.28 2.64 1.11
N THR A 56 24.92 1.38 1.38
CA THR A 56 25.31 0.24 0.54
C THR A 56 24.76 0.41 -0.88
N ALA A 57 23.50 0.83 -1.03
CA ALA A 57 22.92 1.11 -2.34
C ALA A 57 23.62 2.29 -3.04
N ALA A 58 23.84 3.40 -2.33
CA ALA A 58 24.50 4.59 -2.87
C ALA A 58 25.92 4.28 -3.39
N ALA A 59 26.71 3.53 -2.61
CA ALA A 59 28.07 3.13 -2.99
C ALA A 59 28.13 2.17 -4.18
N ARG A 60 26.99 1.58 -4.58
CA ARG A 60 26.87 0.62 -5.70
C ARG A 60 26.20 1.22 -6.92
N LEU A 61 25.82 2.49 -6.88
CA LEU A 61 25.34 3.18 -8.07
C LEU A 61 26.45 3.23 -9.13
N PRO A 62 26.13 3.03 -10.42
CA PRO A 62 27.12 3.10 -11.49
C PRO A 62 27.81 4.48 -11.52
N THR A 63 29.13 4.49 -11.43
CA THR A 63 29.92 5.70 -11.67
C THR A 63 29.96 5.97 -13.18
N SER A 64 29.44 7.12 -13.60
CA SER A 64 29.55 7.62 -14.97
C SER A 64 30.72 8.59 -15.08
N SER A 65 31.37 8.62 -16.25
CA SER A 65 32.39 9.62 -16.57
C SER A 65 32.04 10.30 -17.90
N PRO A 66 31.64 11.59 -17.89
CA PRO A 66 31.46 12.44 -16.70
C PRO A 66 30.29 11.98 -15.81
N PRO A 67 30.25 12.37 -14.52
CA PRO A 67 29.11 12.12 -13.65
C PRO A 67 27.81 12.64 -14.27
N LEU A 68 26.73 11.90 -14.08
CA LEU A 68 25.40 12.36 -14.47
C LEU A 68 25.08 13.70 -13.78
N PRO A 69 24.42 14.65 -14.47
CA PRO A 69 23.98 15.89 -13.85
C PRO A 69 23.05 15.64 -12.65
N PRO A 70 23.09 16.47 -11.59
CA PRO A 70 22.08 16.45 -10.53
C PRO A 70 20.66 16.53 -11.11
N GLY A 71 19.70 15.83 -10.52
CA GLY A 71 18.32 15.81 -11.01
C GLY A 71 18.08 14.92 -12.24
N SER A 72 19.09 14.18 -12.74
CA SER A 72 18.94 13.33 -13.93
C SER A 72 18.32 11.95 -13.67
N VAL A 73 18.43 11.45 -12.44
CA VAL A 73 17.88 10.15 -12.01
C VAL A 73 17.34 10.28 -10.60
N LEU A 74 16.05 10.00 -10.41
CA LEU A 74 15.48 9.83 -9.06
C LEU A 74 15.74 8.39 -8.60
N ASN A 75 16.45 8.22 -7.49
CA ASN A 75 16.69 6.91 -6.90
C ASN A 75 15.56 6.59 -5.90
N VAL A 76 14.78 5.57 -6.17
CA VAL A 76 13.67 5.11 -5.31
C VAL A 76 14.16 3.92 -4.51
N PHE A 77 14.44 4.13 -3.23
CA PHE A 77 14.84 3.09 -2.29
C PHE A 77 13.63 2.60 -1.50
N MET A 78 13.35 1.30 -1.54
CA MET A 78 12.19 0.71 -0.87
C MET A 78 12.59 -0.48 0.01
N ALA A 79 12.20 -0.42 1.28
CA ALA A 79 12.26 -1.55 2.21
C ALA A 79 10.90 -2.28 2.27
N PRO A 80 10.85 -3.54 2.76
CA PRO A 80 9.64 -4.34 2.82
C PRO A 80 8.73 -3.96 4.00
N GLU A 81 7.51 -4.50 4.00
CA GLU A 81 6.60 -4.42 5.14
C GLU A 81 7.25 -5.01 6.41
N PHE A 82 6.84 -4.52 7.58
CA PHE A 82 7.30 -4.96 8.90
C PHE A 82 8.76 -4.63 9.24
N PHE A 83 9.43 -3.77 8.46
CA PHE A 83 10.79 -3.33 8.82
C PHE A 83 10.82 -2.69 10.22
N PHE A 84 9.85 -1.83 10.51
CA PHE A 84 9.66 -1.20 11.80
C PHE A 84 8.52 -1.89 12.56
N ARG A 85 8.69 -3.20 12.78
CA ARG A 85 7.89 -3.99 13.71
C ARG A 85 8.72 -4.27 14.95
N GLY A 86 8.48 -3.48 15.99
CA GLY A 86 9.27 -3.51 17.22
C GLY A 86 9.22 -4.85 17.97
N PRO A 87 10.00 -4.97 19.06
CA PRO A 87 10.15 -6.21 19.83
C PRO A 87 8.86 -6.68 20.53
N LEU A 88 7.84 -5.82 20.59
CA LEU A 88 6.51 -6.13 21.13
C LEU A 88 5.44 -6.19 20.04
N GLY A 89 5.81 -6.17 18.75
CA GLY A 89 4.91 -6.27 17.61
C GLY A 89 4.40 -4.94 17.06
N ALA A 90 4.46 -3.86 17.83
CA ALA A 90 4.17 -2.50 17.39
C ALA A 90 4.80 -1.49 18.36
N TYR A 91 5.02 -0.26 17.88
CA TYR A 91 5.50 0.86 18.65
C TYR A 91 4.36 1.70 19.24
N SER A 92 4.59 2.34 20.38
CA SER A 92 3.67 3.36 20.89
C SER A 92 3.67 4.61 19.99
N MET A 93 2.71 5.52 20.15
CA MET A 93 2.67 6.76 19.34
C MET A 93 3.94 7.61 19.47
N GLU A 94 4.51 7.71 20.67
CA GLU A 94 5.75 8.46 20.91
C GLU A 94 6.94 7.82 20.18
N GLU A 95 7.01 6.48 20.21
CA GLU A 95 8.01 5.70 19.51
C GLU A 95 7.87 5.79 17.99
N VAL A 96 6.64 5.77 17.46
CA VAL A 96 6.37 6.00 16.03
C VAL A 96 6.87 7.37 15.61
N GLN A 97 6.58 8.42 16.38
CA GLN A 97 7.09 9.77 16.09
C GLN A 97 8.62 9.81 16.13
N LEU A 98 9.25 9.07 17.05
CA LEU A 98 10.71 8.96 17.11
C LEU A 98 11.28 8.29 15.86
N VAL A 99 10.69 7.17 15.38
CA VAL A 99 11.08 6.51 14.13
C VAL A 99 11.02 7.51 12.96
N ILE A 100 9.89 8.21 12.79
CA ILE A 100 9.70 9.19 11.71
C ILE A 100 10.78 10.27 11.78
N THR A 101 11.00 10.85 12.96
CA THR A 101 11.98 11.92 13.18
C THR A 101 13.40 11.47 12.85
N ARG A 102 13.79 10.25 13.24
CA ARG A 102 15.11 9.68 12.94
C ARG A 102 15.31 9.49 11.44
N LEU A 103 14.33 8.92 10.74
CA LEU A 103 14.40 8.69 9.29
C LEU A 103 14.45 10.00 8.49
N GLN A 104 13.67 11.00 8.88
CA GLN A 104 13.70 12.33 8.29
C GLN A 104 15.04 13.03 8.51
N THR A 105 15.60 12.93 9.73
CA THR A 105 16.93 13.47 10.04
C THR A 105 18.01 12.82 9.18
N ILE A 106 17.98 11.49 9.04
CA ILE A 106 18.94 10.73 8.23
C ILE A 106 18.92 11.18 6.75
N THR A 107 17.73 11.44 6.22
CA THR A 107 17.54 11.74 4.80
C THR A 107 17.69 13.22 4.46
N ALA A 108 17.74 14.12 5.44
CA ALA A 108 17.89 15.56 5.23
C ALA A 108 19.31 16.00 4.78
N THR A 109 20.25 15.08 4.53
CA THR A 109 21.61 15.45 4.09
C THR A 109 21.71 15.61 2.56
N PRO A 110 22.67 16.41 2.05
CA PRO A 110 22.84 16.62 0.61
C PRO A 110 23.10 15.35 -0.22
N ASP A 111 23.68 14.31 0.39
CA ASP A 111 23.95 13.03 -0.28
C ASP A 111 22.66 12.34 -0.78
N TRP A 112 21.52 12.72 -0.21
CA TRP A 112 20.22 12.13 -0.52
C TRP A 112 19.31 13.01 -1.39
N SER A 113 19.81 14.12 -1.95
CA SER A 113 18.97 15.07 -2.72
C SER A 113 18.24 14.47 -3.93
N ASP A 114 18.81 13.45 -4.57
CA ASP A 114 18.22 12.76 -5.72
C ASP A 114 17.57 11.41 -5.33
N TRP A 115 17.00 11.33 -4.12
CA TRP A 115 16.41 10.10 -3.58
C TRP A 115 14.98 10.29 -3.09
N LEU A 116 14.15 9.27 -3.31
CA LEU A 116 12.88 9.03 -2.64
C LEU A 116 13.01 7.74 -1.84
N PHE A 117 12.71 7.81 -0.54
CA PHE A 117 12.74 6.65 0.34
C PHE A 117 11.33 6.19 0.65
N VAL A 118 11.15 4.87 0.66
CA VAL A 118 9.94 4.15 1.06
C VAL A 118 10.39 3.18 2.13
N PHE A 119 10.27 3.56 3.40
CA PHE A 119 10.99 2.91 4.51
C PHE A 119 10.40 1.56 4.95
N GLY A 120 9.66 0.89 4.07
CA GLY A 120 8.85 -0.26 4.45
C GLY A 120 7.66 0.18 5.26
N SER A 121 7.23 -0.64 6.21
CA SER A 121 6.12 -0.27 7.08
C SER A 121 6.50 -0.20 8.56
N ILE A 122 5.81 0.72 9.25
CA ILE A 122 5.89 1.00 10.67
C ILE A 122 4.58 0.54 11.29
N LEU A 123 4.67 -0.32 12.31
CA LEU A 123 3.52 -0.75 13.09
C LEU A 123 3.45 0.09 14.36
N GLY A 124 2.33 0.80 14.53
CA GLY A 124 2.04 1.58 15.70
C GLY A 124 0.78 1.08 16.43
N PHE A 125 0.66 1.46 17.70
CA PHE A 125 -0.57 1.31 18.45
C PHE A 125 -0.92 2.58 19.25
N SER A 126 -2.22 2.78 19.47
CA SER A 126 -2.79 3.82 20.34
C SER A 126 -3.75 3.20 21.35
N SER A 127 -3.86 3.81 22.52
CA SER A 127 -4.86 3.41 23.51
C SER A 127 -6.16 4.17 23.22
N PRO A 128 -7.31 3.50 23.17
CA PRO A 128 -8.60 4.16 22.98
C PRO A 128 -8.91 5.09 24.15
N THR A 129 -9.73 6.11 23.90
CA THR A 129 -10.21 7.04 24.93
C THR A 129 -11.68 6.79 25.24
N PHE A 130 -12.13 7.23 26.42
CA PHE A 130 -13.56 7.34 26.69
C PHE A 130 -14.22 8.29 25.68
N ASP A 131 -15.47 8.03 25.29
CA ASP A 131 -16.20 8.83 24.29
C ASP A 131 -16.70 10.19 24.85
N THR A 132 -16.35 10.51 26.11
CA THR A 132 -16.76 11.74 26.80
C THR A 132 -15.57 12.41 27.50
N PRO A 133 -15.56 13.76 27.61
CA PRO A 133 -14.54 14.49 28.36
C PRO A 133 -14.41 13.95 29.80
N PRO A 134 -13.20 13.75 30.34
CA PRO A 134 -11.92 14.28 29.86
C PRO A 134 -11.20 13.43 28.80
N TYR A 135 -11.88 12.50 28.10
CA TYR A 135 -11.28 11.64 27.07
C TYR A 135 -10.04 10.89 27.59
N ALA A 136 -10.06 10.47 28.86
CA ALA A 136 -8.98 9.68 29.43
C ALA A 136 -8.86 8.32 28.70
N ILE A 137 -7.69 7.70 28.80
CA ILE A 137 -7.46 6.34 28.27
C ILE A 137 -8.48 5.39 28.89
N ASP A 138 -9.15 4.62 28.03
CA ASP A 138 -10.05 3.54 28.43
C ASP A 138 -9.28 2.20 28.40
N PRO A 139 -8.77 1.72 29.55
CA PRO A 139 -8.00 0.48 29.60
C PRO A 139 -8.86 -0.77 29.38
N SER A 140 -10.20 -0.63 29.31
CA SER A 140 -11.12 -1.75 29.08
C SER A 140 -11.34 -2.06 27.60
N LYS A 141 -11.00 -1.12 26.71
CA LYS A 141 -11.11 -1.30 25.26
C LYS A 141 -9.78 -1.82 24.69
N PRO A 142 -9.81 -2.67 23.63
CA PRO A 142 -8.61 -3.14 22.96
C PRO A 142 -7.83 -1.97 22.35
N LYS A 143 -6.51 -2.09 22.27
CA LYS A 143 -5.65 -1.08 21.66
C LYS A 143 -5.95 -0.96 20.17
N GLU A 144 -5.84 0.23 19.64
CA GLU A 144 -5.93 0.47 18.19
C GLU A 144 -4.55 0.26 17.56
N VAL A 145 -4.49 -0.38 16.40
CA VAL A 145 -3.26 -0.64 15.66
C VAL A 145 -3.35 -0.11 14.24
N TYR A 146 -2.21 0.34 13.73
CA TYR A 146 -2.06 0.87 12.40
C TYR A 146 -0.71 0.45 11.83
N ASN A 147 -0.73 0.05 10.56
CA ASN A 147 0.45 -0.34 9.78
C ASN A 147 0.52 0.66 8.62
N PHE A 148 1.63 1.39 8.49
CA PHE A 148 1.74 2.44 7.47
C PHE A 148 3.14 2.53 6.90
N THR A 149 3.24 3.06 5.70
CA THR A 149 4.51 3.34 5.03
C THR A 149 4.74 4.85 5.03
N LEU A 150 5.93 5.25 5.48
CA LEU A 150 6.46 6.59 5.29
C LEU A 150 7.24 6.64 3.98
N THR A 151 6.84 7.55 3.10
CA THR A 151 7.66 7.98 1.97
C THR A 151 8.27 9.35 2.27
N GLN A 152 9.50 9.57 1.83
CA GLN A 152 10.26 10.78 2.16
C GLN A 152 11.24 11.12 1.03
N LEU A 153 11.19 12.35 0.51
CA LEU A 153 12.28 12.86 -0.32
C LEU A 153 13.50 13.16 0.54
N GLY A 154 14.68 12.80 0.04
CA GLY A 154 15.94 13.19 0.67
C GLY A 154 16.41 14.60 0.29
N GLY A 155 17.47 15.04 0.95
CA GLY A 155 18.07 16.35 0.75
C GLY A 155 17.65 17.39 1.81
N PRO A 156 18.47 18.44 2.01
CA PRO A 156 18.26 19.43 3.07
C PRO A 156 17.00 20.27 2.89
N GLY A 157 16.49 20.41 1.66
CA GLY A 157 15.22 21.08 1.39
C GLY A 157 13.98 20.32 1.85
N ASN A 158 14.16 19.06 2.27
CA ASN A 158 13.09 18.14 2.71
C ASN A 158 13.23 17.78 4.19
N ALA A 159 13.93 18.61 4.98
CA ALA A 159 14.02 18.47 6.43
C ALA A 159 12.66 18.69 7.12
N ASP A 160 12.54 18.26 8.37
CA ASP A 160 11.35 18.45 9.23
C ASP A 160 10.03 17.93 8.61
N GLY A 161 10.13 16.87 7.79
CA GLY A 161 9.00 16.20 7.15
C GLY A 161 8.46 16.89 5.90
N ILE A 162 9.12 17.93 5.40
CA ILE A 162 8.83 18.46 4.07
C ILE A 162 9.09 17.35 3.04
N GLY A 163 8.13 17.13 2.14
CA GLY A 163 8.24 16.06 1.15
C GLY A 163 8.04 14.65 1.72
N ALA A 164 7.38 14.54 2.87
CA ALA A 164 6.87 13.27 3.38
C ALA A 164 5.47 12.98 2.83
N ASN A 165 5.14 11.70 2.64
CA ASN A 165 3.77 11.23 2.47
C ASN A 165 3.58 9.92 3.25
N VAL A 166 2.47 9.77 3.98
CA VAL A 166 2.11 8.58 4.75
C VAL A 166 0.95 7.84 4.11
N VAL A 167 1.13 6.55 3.91
CA VAL A 167 0.12 5.65 3.35
C VAL A 167 -0.21 4.59 4.39
N VAL A 168 -1.46 4.54 4.85
CA VAL A 168 -1.89 3.60 5.90
C VAL A 168 -2.46 2.36 5.23
N LYS A 169 -2.01 1.17 5.63
CA LYS A 169 -2.51 -0.12 5.15
C LYS A 169 -4.01 -0.23 5.45
N GLU A 170 -4.78 -0.69 4.48
CA GLU A 170 -6.23 -0.81 4.64
C GLU A 170 -6.65 -2.22 5.10
N LEU A 171 -6.00 -3.27 4.57
CA LEU A 171 -6.35 -4.65 4.82
C LEU A 171 -5.40 -5.30 5.84
N GLN A 172 -5.96 -5.81 6.93
CA GLN A 172 -5.21 -6.62 7.89
C GLN A 172 -4.88 -8.01 7.32
N SER A 173 -3.63 -8.42 7.40
CA SER A 173 -3.19 -9.79 7.15
C SER A 173 -3.06 -10.58 8.44
N GLY A 174 -3.23 -11.91 8.35
CA GLY A 174 -3.03 -12.81 9.48
C GLY A 174 -1.58 -12.89 9.99
N CYS A 175 -0.63 -12.23 9.30
CA CYS A 175 0.78 -12.17 9.68
C CYS A 175 1.20 -10.82 10.28
N ASP A 176 0.29 -9.84 10.37
CA ASP A 176 0.61 -8.54 10.96
C ASP A 176 1.01 -8.69 12.44
N PHE A 177 0.32 -9.56 13.18
CA PHE A 177 0.60 -9.89 14.57
C PHE A 177 0.71 -11.40 14.78
N ILE A 178 1.44 -11.81 15.81
CA ILE A 178 1.58 -13.21 16.22
C ILE A 178 0.33 -13.64 17.03
N ALA A 179 -0.13 -14.89 16.82
CA ALA A 179 -1.36 -15.42 17.43
C ALA A 179 -1.21 -15.95 18.88
N GLY A 180 0.02 -16.05 19.40
CA GLY A 180 0.33 -16.71 20.68
C GLY A 180 0.90 -15.78 21.74
N VAL A 181 0.93 -16.24 23.00
CA VAL A 181 1.43 -15.46 24.14
C VAL A 181 2.93 -15.22 24.02
N GLN A 182 3.32 -13.99 23.70
CA GLN A 182 4.64 -13.47 24.04
C GLN A 182 4.54 -12.68 25.35
N GLY A 183 5.67 -12.43 26.02
CA GLY A 183 5.75 -11.82 27.35
C GLY A 183 4.89 -10.55 27.55
N GLN A 184 4.73 -10.14 28.81
CA GLN A 184 3.88 -9.03 29.22
C GLN A 184 4.08 -7.78 28.34
N GLY A 185 2.99 -7.28 27.73
CA GLY A 185 3.01 -6.06 26.89
C GLY A 185 3.04 -6.29 25.37
N SER A 186 3.25 -7.52 24.90
CA SER A 186 3.24 -7.86 23.47
C SER A 186 1.88 -7.62 22.82
N GLN A 187 1.88 -7.07 21.60
CA GLN A 187 0.69 -6.89 20.78
C GLN A 187 0.43 -8.18 19.98
N LEU A 188 -0.69 -8.82 20.30
CA LEU A 188 -1.08 -10.13 19.80
C LEU A 188 -2.43 -10.04 19.09
N ILE A 189 -2.67 -10.97 18.16
CA ILE A 189 -4.01 -11.12 17.55
C ILE A 189 -5.05 -11.32 18.67
N GLY A 190 -6.09 -10.48 18.67
CA GLY A 190 -7.18 -10.50 19.66
C GLY A 190 -7.10 -9.43 20.75
N ASN A 191 -5.95 -8.79 20.94
CA ASN A 191 -5.78 -7.68 21.90
C ASN A 191 -5.80 -6.29 21.24
N VAL A 192 -5.94 -6.27 19.91
CA VAL A 192 -5.82 -5.07 19.08
C VAL A 192 -6.94 -4.99 18.04
N ASN A 193 -7.39 -3.77 17.76
CA ASN A 193 -8.35 -3.44 16.71
C ASN A 193 -7.68 -2.57 15.65
N TYR A 194 -7.89 -2.89 14.37
CA TYR A 194 -7.33 -2.10 13.28
C TYR A 194 -8.10 -0.81 13.09
N ILE A 195 -7.37 0.31 12.95
CA ILE A 195 -7.96 1.54 12.44
C ILE A 195 -8.22 1.36 10.95
N ALA A 196 -9.43 1.63 10.52
CA ALA A 196 -9.78 1.61 9.11
C ALA A 196 -9.21 2.86 8.41
N ALA A 197 -8.64 2.71 7.21
CA ALA A 197 -8.08 3.84 6.45
C ALA A 197 -9.13 4.95 6.21
N SER A 198 -8.71 6.22 6.20
CA SER A 198 -9.55 7.41 6.44
C SER A 198 -10.35 7.96 5.25
N ALA A 199 -10.30 7.37 4.05
CA ALA A 199 -11.13 7.84 2.94
C ALA A 199 -11.42 6.72 1.94
N TYR A 200 -12.68 6.60 1.49
CA TYR A 200 -13.04 5.64 0.44
C TYR A 200 -14.02 6.19 -0.60
N GLY A 201 -13.93 5.64 -1.82
CA GLY A 201 -14.68 6.07 -3.01
C GLY A 201 -13.77 6.51 -4.16
N PRO A 202 -14.24 6.59 -5.42
CA PRO A 202 -13.44 7.02 -6.57
C PRO A 202 -12.71 8.33 -6.35
N GLY A 203 -11.45 8.40 -6.76
CA GLY A 203 -10.58 9.57 -6.57
C GLY A 203 -10.24 9.90 -5.12
N ARG A 204 -10.73 9.16 -4.12
CA ARG A 204 -10.49 9.45 -2.69
C ARG A 204 -9.14 8.96 -2.19
N GLU A 205 -8.47 8.11 -2.94
CA GLU A 205 -7.08 7.74 -2.66
C GLU A 205 -6.08 8.86 -2.94
N GLN A 206 -6.52 9.97 -3.54
CA GLN A 206 -5.68 11.16 -3.68
C GLN A 206 -5.44 11.81 -2.31
N GLN A 207 -4.18 11.92 -1.92
CA GLN A 207 -3.78 12.61 -0.69
C GLN A 207 -4.14 14.09 -0.78
N GLN A 208 -4.85 14.57 0.24
CA GLN A 208 -5.17 15.99 0.44
C GLN A 208 -4.22 16.64 1.45
N LEU A 209 -3.66 15.83 2.35
CA LEU A 209 -2.64 16.19 3.31
C LEU A 209 -1.61 15.06 3.33
N ASP A 210 -0.36 15.41 3.58
CA ASP A 210 0.78 14.50 3.59
C ASP A 210 0.60 13.29 4.55
N TYR A 211 -0.20 13.46 5.60
CA TYR A 211 -0.43 12.45 6.64
C TYR A 211 -1.89 11.95 6.70
N ASN A 212 -2.67 12.07 5.62
CA ASN A 212 -4.06 11.62 5.62
C ASN A 212 -4.25 10.12 5.35
N GLY A 213 -3.17 9.39 5.04
CA GLY A 213 -3.16 7.93 4.86
C GLY A 213 -3.58 7.41 3.49
N ALA A 214 -3.95 8.28 2.55
CA ALA A 214 -4.41 7.88 1.21
C ALA A 214 -3.25 7.34 0.34
N ALA A 215 -3.54 6.49 -0.66
CA ALA A 215 -2.53 5.72 -1.39
C ALA A 215 -1.91 6.43 -2.59
N ILE A 216 -2.49 7.54 -3.06
CA ILE A 216 -2.06 8.25 -4.27
C ILE A 216 -1.60 9.64 -3.91
N PHE A 217 -0.40 10.02 -4.31
CA PHE A 217 0.12 11.38 -4.15
C PHE A 217 1.00 11.76 -5.34
N THR A 218 1.21 13.06 -5.53
CA THR A 218 2.12 13.58 -6.56
C THR A 218 3.35 14.18 -5.89
N GLN A 219 4.52 13.77 -6.34
CA GLN A 219 5.78 14.33 -5.86
C GLN A 219 6.84 14.30 -6.96
N GLN A 220 7.59 15.41 -7.11
CA GLN A 220 8.56 15.61 -8.21
C GLN A 220 7.94 15.37 -9.60
N ASP A 221 6.69 15.84 -9.80
CA ASP A 221 5.90 15.66 -11.03
C ASP A 221 5.62 14.20 -11.41
N ILE A 222 5.82 13.26 -10.48
CA ILE A 222 5.48 11.85 -10.62
C ILE A 222 4.26 11.56 -9.73
N THR A 223 3.26 10.89 -10.29
CA THR A 223 2.10 10.40 -9.55
C THR A 223 2.39 8.98 -9.06
N TRP A 224 2.41 8.82 -7.75
CA TRP A 224 2.72 7.57 -7.06
C TRP A 224 1.43 6.92 -6.58
N GLY A 225 1.32 5.60 -6.71
CA GLY A 225 0.33 4.78 -6.03
C GLY A 225 1.04 3.82 -5.09
N VAL A 226 0.63 3.71 -3.84
CA VAL A 226 1.30 2.86 -2.85
C VAL A 226 0.28 1.94 -2.19
N GLU A 227 0.57 0.64 -2.17
CA GLU A 227 -0.25 -0.38 -1.49
C GLU A 227 0.64 -1.23 -0.59
N ILE A 228 0.19 -1.56 0.62
CA ILE A 228 0.99 -2.35 1.55
C ILE A 228 0.49 -3.79 1.54
N CYS A 229 1.31 -4.70 1.02
CA CYS A 229 1.11 -6.15 1.07
C CYS A 229 -0.30 -6.59 0.63
N LEU A 230 -1.18 -6.94 1.58
CA LEU A 230 -2.52 -7.43 1.31
C LEU A 230 -3.41 -6.40 0.58
N ASP A 231 -3.11 -5.10 0.70
CA ASP A 231 -3.78 -4.07 -0.11
C ASP A 231 -3.65 -4.33 -1.61
N HIS A 232 -2.57 -5.01 -2.04
CA HIS A 232 -2.31 -5.39 -3.44
C HIS A 232 -2.82 -6.80 -3.80
N TYR A 233 -3.69 -7.41 -3.01
CA TYR A 233 -4.08 -8.81 -3.19
C TYR A 233 -5.47 -9.00 -3.81
N THR A 234 -5.64 -10.11 -4.54
CA THR A 234 -6.95 -10.59 -5.02
C THR A 234 -7.21 -11.98 -4.47
N ASN A 235 -8.27 -12.16 -3.66
CA ASN A 235 -8.88 -13.48 -3.50
C ASN A 235 -10.32 -13.38 -3.02
N ILE A 236 -11.10 -14.45 -3.30
CA ILE A 236 -12.55 -14.62 -3.11
C ILE A 236 -13.16 -13.57 -2.18
N GLY A 237 -13.55 -12.45 -2.76
CA GLY A 237 -14.30 -11.44 -2.05
C GLY A 237 -13.64 -10.06 -1.92
N ALA A 238 -12.35 -9.92 -2.25
CA ALA A 238 -11.59 -8.69 -2.12
C ALA A 238 -10.94 -8.26 -3.45
N THR A 239 -11.28 -7.06 -3.89
CA THR A 239 -10.51 -6.23 -4.83
C THR A 239 -9.44 -5.46 -4.05
N GLY A 240 -8.25 -5.28 -4.65
CA GLY A 240 -7.15 -4.53 -4.05
C GLY A 240 -7.50 -3.05 -3.86
N ARG A 241 -6.79 -2.38 -2.98
CA ARG A 241 -7.14 -1.04 -2.48
C ARG A 241 -7.34 -0.04 -3.61
N LEU A 242 -6.36 0.10 -4.51
CA LEU A 242 -6.44 1.05 -5.61
C LEU A 242 -7.51 0.69 -6.64
N GLN A 243 -7.92 -0.58 -6.74
CA GLN A 243 -9.07 -0.99 -7.55
C GLN A 243 -10.42 -0.62 -6.94
N ARG A 244 -10.50 -0.47 -5.62
CA ARG A 244 -11.71 -0.05 -4.87
C ARG A 244 -11.91 1.46 -4.83
N SER A 245 -10.91 2.20 -5.29
CA SER A 245 -10.94 3.65 -5.41
C SER A 245 -10.30 4.05 -6.75
N PRO A 246 -10.95 3.71 -7.86
CA PRO A 246 -10.43 3.97 -9.19
C PRO A 246 -10.21 5.46 -9.42
N GLN A 247 -9.20 5.78 -10.22
CA GLN A 247 -9.00 7.12 -10.75
C GLN A 247 -10.06 7.40 -11.81
N LEU A 248 -10.68 8.58 -11.76
CA LEU A 248 -11.73 8.99 -12.70
C LEU A 248 -11.16 9.88 -13.80
N PRO A 249 -11.85 10.03 -14.95
CA PRO A 249 -11.45 10.99 -15.97
C PRO A 249 -11.16 12.38 -15.40
N GLY A 250 -10.00 12.93 -15.75
CA GLY A 250 -9.44 14.16 -15.19
C GLY A 250 -8.41 13.96 -14.07
N ASP A 251 -8.42 12.83 -13.37
CA ASP A 251 -7.41 12.51 -12.35
C ASP A 251 -6.05 12.23 -13.01
N ARG A 252 -4.95 12.56 -12.33
CA ARG A 252 -3.59 12.21 -12.77
C ARG A 252 -3.38 10.70 -12.69
N GLN A 253 -2.95 10.05 -13.77
CA GLN A 253 -2.71 8.61 -13.76
C GLN A 253 -1.48 8.26 -12.93
N ILE A 254 -1.56 7.14 -12.19
CA ILE A 254 -0.40 6.59 -11.47
C ILE A 254 0.70 6.24 -12.48
N GLN A 255 1.85 6.89 -12.38
CA GLN A 255 3.02 6.59 -13.21
C GLN A 255 3.83 5.43 -12.62
N VAL A 256 3.89 5.36 -11.29
CA VAL A 256 4.63 4.34 -10.55
C VAL A 256 3.78 3.82 -9.39
N GLN A 257 3.57 2.50 -9.36
CA GLN A 257 2.91 1.80 -8.25
C GLN A 257 3.95 1.07 -7.40
N LEU A 258 3.91 1.25 -6.09
CA LEU A 258 4.87 0.72 -5.13
C LEU A 258 4.16 -0.23 -4.16
N VAL A 259 4.76 -1.39 -3.93
CA VAL A 259 4.20 -2.44 -3.08
C VAL A 259 5.27 -2.96 -2.11
N PRO A 260 5.52 -2.29 -0.96
CA PRO A 260 6.23 -2.92 0.15
C PRO A 260 5.38 -4.06 0.72
N SER A 261 5.98 -5.24 0.93
CA SER A 261 5.24 -6.42 1.40
C SER A 261 6.03 -7.35 2.31
N GLY A 262 5.33 -8.24 3.02
CA GLY A 262 5.89 -9.29 3.87
C GLY A 262 5.22 -10.64 3.60
N GLY A 263 5.27 -11.09 2.34
CA GLY A 263 4.66 -12.32 1.82
C GLY A 263 3.75 -12.11 0.61
N MET A 264 3.89 -11.00 -0.12
CA MET A 264 3.08 -10.69 -1.31
C MET A 264 3.95 -10.54 -2.55
N SER A 265 3.39 -10.92 -3.70
CA SER A 265 3.97 -10.65 -5.02
C SER A 265 3.05 -9.76 -5.83
N ILE A 266 3.59 -9.15 -6.89
CA ILE A 266 2.80 -8.35 -7.83
C ILE A 266 1.63 -9.18 -8.35
N GLN A 267 0.43 -8.68 -8.11
CA GLN A 267 -0.80 -9.19 -8.70
C GLN A 267 -1.08 -8.37 -9.95
N GLN A 268 -0.89 -8.99 -11.12
CA GLN A 268 -1.10 -8.31 -12.41
C GLN A 268 -2.48 -7.65 -12.50
N LEU A 269 -3.51 -8.32 -12.01
CA LEU A 269 -4.87 -7.79 -12.01
C LEU A 269 -5.07 -6.63 -11.05
N GLN A 270 -4.16 -6.35 -10.10
CA GLN A 270 -4.23 -5.22 -9.16
C GLN A 270 -3.33 -4.06 -9.58
N THR A 271 -2.71 -4.14 -10.76
CA THR A 271 -1.85 -3.07 -11.26
C THR A 271 -2.70 -1.93 -11.82
N MET A 272 -2.56 -0.76 -11.21
CA MET A 272 -3.23 0.50 -11.54
C MET A 272 -2.29 1.55 -12.14
N ALA A 273 -0.99 1.26 -12.24
CA ALA A 273 -0.06 2.09 -13.00
C ALA A 273 -0.48 2.18 -14.49
N MET A 274 -0.29 3.37 -15.07
CA MET A 274 -0.65 3.69 -16.44
C MET A 274 0.09 2.84 -17.47
N PRO A 275 -0.41 2.73 -18.72
CA PRO A 275 0.36 2.14 -19.81
C PRO A 275 1.74 2.78 -19.95
N GLY A 276 2.79 1.96 -20.00
CA GLY A 276 4.19 2.40 -20.02
C GLY A 276 4.76 2.77 -18.64
N GLY A 277 3.92 2.84 -17.60
CA GLY A 277 4.29 3.02 -16.20
C GLY A 277 4.91 1.78 -15.56
N TYR A 278 5.22 1.86 -14.27
CA TYR A 278 5.95 0.82 -13.55
C TYR A 278 5.21 0.35 -12.31
N ILE A 279 5.37 -0.93 -11.99
CA ILE A 279 5.02 -1.48 -10.68
C ILE A 279 6.26 -2.12 -10.05
N PHE A 280 6.51 -1.79 -8.79
CA PHE A 280 7.68 -2.21 -8.04
C PHE A 280 7.28 -2.83 -6.71
N ASN A 281 7.77 -4.03 -6.43
CA ASN A 281 7.52 -4.75 -5.19
C ASN A 281 8.85 -5.07 -4.48
N CYS A 282 8.85 -4.93 -3.16
CA CYS A 282 9.93 -5.31 -2.26
C CYS A 282 9.30 -6.15 -1.16
N ASP A 283 9.55 -7.46 -1.22
CA ASP A 283 8.93 -8.44 -0.34
C ASP A 283 9.90 -8.89 0.74
N GLY A 284 9.42 -8.91 1.98
CA GLY A 284 10.18 -9.26 3.17
C GLY A 284 10.01 -10.70 3.63
N ALA A 285 9.40 -11.59 2.85
CA ALA A 285 9.30 -13.01 3.21
C ALA A 285 10.43 -13.84 2.56
N ALA A 286 10.73 -14.98 3.17
CA ALA A 286 11.63 -16.01 2.63
C ALA A 286 13.01 -15.48 2.21
N GLY A 287 13.66 -14.71 3.09
CA GLY A 287 14.97 -14.10 2.81
C GLY A 287 14.95 -12.82 1.98
N GLY A 288 13.77 -12.33 1.62
CA GLY A 288 13.57 -11.08 0.91
C GLY A 288 13.76 -11.17 -0.60
N SER A 289 12.87 -10.52 -1.35
CA SER A 289 12.90 -10.48 -2.82
C SER A 289 12.41 -9.14 -3.37
N ALA A 290 12.62 -8.91 -4.67
CA ALA A 290 12.12 -7.72 -5.35
C ALA A 290 11.73 -8.04 -6.78
N THR A 291 10.64 -7.42 -7.25
CA THR A 291 10.18 -7.50 -8.63
C THR A 291 9.89 -6.12 -9.16
N LEU A 292 10.45 -5.79 -10.33
CA LEU A 292 10.10 -4.60 -11.09
C LEU A 292 9.49 -5.04 -12.41
N ALA A 293 8.35 -4.45 -12.78
CA ALA A 293 7.75 -4.70 -14.08
C ALA A 293 7.23 -3.40 -14.71
N GLN A 294 7.26 -3.35 -16.04
CA GLN A 294 6.63 -2.30 -16.82
C GLN A 294 5.25 -2.74 -17.28
N VAL A 295 4.29 -1.83 -17.16
CA VAL A 295 2.94 -1.99 -17.70
C VAL A 295 3.01 -1.83 -19.21
N ASN A 296 2.55 -2.84 -19.96
CA ASN A 296 2.59 -2.79 -21.41
C ASN A 296 1.79 -1.58 -21.95
N PRO A 297 2.41 -0.71 -22.77
CA PRO A 297 1.75 0.45 -23.38
C PRO A 297 0.47 0.15 -24.17
N ALA A 298 0.31 -1.09 -24.66
CA ALA A 298 -0.84 -1.50 -25.47
C ALA A 298 -1.99 -2.14 -24.67
N GLY A 299 -1.84 -2.34 -23.35
CA GLY A 299 -2.91 -2.95 -22.55
C GLY A 299 -4.04 -1.98 -22.25
N ARG A 300 -5.20 -2.51 -21.82
CA ARG A 300 -6.33 -1.74 -21.28
C ARG A 300 -6.60 -2.19 -19.84
N PRO A 301 -7.07 -1.30 -18.94
CA PRO A 301 -7.56 -1.71 -17.63
C PRO A 301 -8.68 -2.76 -17.76
N PRO A 302 -8.83 -3.69 -16.79
CA PRO A 302 -8.01 -3.87 -15.58
C PRO A 302 -6.84 -4.86 -15.77
N ALA A 303 -6.59 -5.35 -16.99
CA ALA A 303 -5.65 -6.44 -17.25
C ALA A 303 -4.53 -6.03 -18.21
N PHE A 304 -3.64 -5.15 -17.75
CA PHE A 304 -2.39 -4.88 -18.46
C PHE A 304 -1.49 -6.12 -18.42
N SER A 305 -0.79 -6.41 -19.52
CA SER A 305 0.34 -7.34 -19.46
C SER A 305 1.54 -6.66 -18.80
N LEU A 306 2.30 -7.42 -18.01
CA LEU A 306 3.50 -6.93 -17.32
C LEU A 306 4.75 -7.51 -17.98
N SER A 307 5.74 -6.65 -18.20
CA SER A 307 7.07 -7.05 -18.66
C SER A 307 8.08 -6.89 -17.53
N ASN A 308 8.59 -8.00 -17.02
CA ASN A 308 9.57 -7.99 -15.93
C ASN A 308 10.87 -7.32 -16.38
N ILE A 309 11.40 -6.46 -15.52
CA ILE A 309 12.70 -5.81 -15.69
C ILE A 309 13.69 -6.53 -14.78
N PRO A 310 14.77 -7.12 -15.31
CA PRO A 310 15.73 -7.84 -14.49
C PRO A 310 16.53 -6.88 -13.61
N ALA A 311 16.91 -7.36 -12.41
CA ALA A 311 17.85 -6.65 -11.57
C ALA A 311 19.21 -6.51 -12.28
N ALA A 312 19.82 -5.33 -12.18
CA ALA A 312 21.13 -5.06 -12.74
C ALA A 312 22.25 -5.50 -11.78
N ASN A 313 22.02 -5.38 -10.48
CA ASN A 313 23.00 -5.75 -9.47
C ASN A 313 22.31 -6.19 -8.17
N THR A 314 22.98 -7.01 -7.38
CA THR A 314 22.57 -7.37 -6.02
C THR A 314 23.80 -7.38 -5.13
N CYS A 315 23.73 -6.69 -4.01
CA CYS A 315 24.87 -6.51 -3.11
C CYS A 315 24.44 -6.83 -1.67
N PRO A 316 25.19 -7.66 -0.93
CA PRO A 316 24.90 -7.88 0.49
C PRO A 316 25.08 -6.56 1.27
N VAL A 317 24.20 -6.35 2.25
CA VAL A 317 24.41 -5.33 3.28
C VAL A 317 25.30 -5.95 4.35
N ASP A 318 26.23 -5.18 4.90
CA ASP A 318 27.16 -5.70 5.92
C ASP A 318 26.40 -6.13 7.20
N ASN A 319 26.62 -7.39 7.61
CA ASN A 319 26.04 -8.03 8.80
C ASN A 319 26.78 -7.67 10.09
N GLY A 320 27.81 -6.81 10.04
CA GLY A 320 28.48 -6.33 11.25
C GLY A 320 27.51 -5.72 12.28
N PRO A 321 27.86 -5.65 13.57
CA PRO A 321 27.00 -5.02 14.58
C PRO A 321 26.63 -3.56 14.22
N ILE A 322 25.42 -3.14 14.58
CA ILE A 322 24.94 -1.76 14.48
C ILE A 322 25.35 -1.03 15.76
N ALA A 323 26.17 0.02 15.64
CA ALA A 323 26.52 0.86 16.78
C ALA A 323 25.30 1.68 17.24
N LEU A 324 25.07 1.74 18.55
CA LEU A 324 24.03 2.57 19.15
C LEU A 324 24.59 3.93 19.61
N PRO A 325 23.78 5.00 19.62
CA PRO A 325 24.23 6.30 20.12
C PRO A 325 24.60 6.25 21.61
N ASP A 326 25.68 6.95 21.99
CA ASP A 326 26.18 7.06 23.37
C ASP A 326 25.16 7.67 24.35
N SER A 327 24.10 8.29 23.85
CA SER A 327 23.00 8.87 24.64
C SER A 327 21.98 7.85 25.16
N SER A 328 22.15 6.57 24.85
CA SER A 328 21.24 5.52 25.32
C SER A 328 21.44 5.28 26.84
N PRO A 329 20.39 5.29 27.68
CA PRO A 329 20.55 5.13 29.11
C PRO A 329 21.11 3.74 29.45
N PRO A 330 22.11 3.61 30.34
CA PRO A 330 22.61 2.32 30.77
C PRO A 330 21.48 1.46 31.37
N PRO A 331 21.44 0.13 31.16
CA PRO A 331 22.44 -0.75 30.56
C PRO A 331 22.15 -1.12 29.07
N VAL A 332 21.98 -0.13 28.18
CA VAL A 332 21.90 -0.40 26.72
C VAL A 332 23.26 -0.85 26.17
N PRO A 333 23.35 -1.93 25.36
CA PRO A 333 24.61 -2.35 24.74
C PRO A 333 25.16 -1.28 23.78
N ALA A 334 26.49 -1.22 23.61
CA ALA A 334 27.10 -0.28 22.66
C ALA A 334 26.79 -0.61 21.18
N SER A 335 26.41 -1.86 20.89
CA SER A 335 26.05 -2.29 19.55
C SER A 335 25.11 -3.50 19.56
N VAL A 336 24.40 -3.71 18.47
CA VAL A 336 23.39 -4.77 18.29
C VAL A 336 23.71 -5.58 17.04
N ALA A 337 23.73 -6.90 17.10
CA ALA A 337 23.90 -7.74 15.90
C ALA A 337 22.67 -7.63 14.99
N SER A 338 22.86 -7.66 13.67
CA SER A 338 21.74 -7.53 12.72
C SER A 338 20.71 -8.65 12.86
N GLU A 339 21.16 -9.83 13.27
CA GLU A 339 20.40 -11.05 13.52
C GLU A 339 19.43 -10.92 14.70
N GLU A 340 19.72 -10.02 15.64
CA GLU A 340 18.81 -9.68 16.75
C GLU A 340 17.61 -8.85 16.26
N LEU A 341 17.75 -8.12 15.16
CA LEU A 341 16.67 -7.32 14.56
C LEU A 341 15.86 -8.13 13.54
N PHE A 342 16.55 -8.98 12.78
CA PHE A 342 16.01 -9.78 11.68
C PHE A 342 16.75 -11.12 11.59
N ALA A 343 16.05 -12.26 11.66
CA ALA A 343 16.69 -13.58 11.76
C ALA A 343 17.63 -13.92 10.59
N GLY A 344 17.38 -13.35 9.40
CA GLY A 344 18.21 -13.50 8.22
C GLY A 344 19.42 -12.56 8.14
N GLY A 345 19.66 -11.74 9.18
CA GLY A 345 20.69 -10.72 9.24
C GLY A 345 20.32 -9.45 8.46
N ALA A 346 21.34 -8.69 8.04
CA ALA A 346 21.19 -7.40 7.38
C ALA A 346 20.65 -7.49 5.94
N GLY A 347 20.55 -8.67 5.33
CA GLY A 347 19.98 -8.85 3.99
C GLY A 347 20.84 -8.27 2.85
N LYS A 348 20.19 -7.78 1.79
CA LYS A 348 20.85 -7.32 0.56
C LYS A 348 20.08 -6.19 -0.10
N VAL A 349 20.77 -5.36 -0.89
CA VAL A 349 20.15 -4.39 -1.79
C VAL A 349 20.14 -4.91 -3.21
N ILE A 350 19.01 -4.76 -3.91
CA ILE A 350 18.80 -5.15 -5.29
C ILE A 350 18.60 -3.88 -6.11
N LEU A 351 19.47 -3.63 -7.07
CA LEU A 351 19.46 -2.42 -7.90
C LEU A 351 18.98 -2.77 -9.30
N PHE A 352 18.07 -1.96 -9.83
CA PHE A 352 17.63 -2.02 -11.22
C PHE A 352 18.36 -0.95 -12.05
N ALA A 353 18.46 -1.16 -13.36
CA ALA A 353 18.95 -0.12 -14.25
C ALA A 353 17.97 1.07 -14.26
N PRO A 354 18.44 2.32 -14.44
CA PRO A 354 17.55 3.45 -14.65
C PRO A 354 16.60 3.21 -15.83
N VAL A 355 15.35 3.57 -15.65
CA VAL A 355 14.32 3.57 -16.69
C VAL A 355 13.80 4.98 -16.91
N ALA A 356 13.25 5.26 -18.09
CA ALA A 356 12.68 6.57 -18.37
C ALA A 356 11.49 6.85 -17.44
N THR A 357 11.37 8.08 -16.95
CA THR A 357 10.18 8.50 -16.21
C THR A 357 8.98 8.50 -17.15
N PRO A 358 7.87 7.80 -16.84
CA PRO A 358 6.67 7.82 -17.67
C PRO A 358 6.15 9.26 -17.76
N ALA A 359 5.74 9.71 -18.94
CA ALA A 359 5.19 11.06 -19.09
C ALA A 359 3.91 11.22 -18.25
N PRO A 360 3.75 12.31 -17.48
CA PRO A 360 2.50 12.56 -16.76
C PRO A 360 1.31 12.57 -17.71
N ALA A 361 0.24 11.88 -17.32
CA ALA A 361 -1.01 11.83 -18.05
C ALA A 361 -2.19 11.94 -17.09
N THR A 362 -3.34 12.32 -17.61
CA THR A 362 -4.62 12.23 -16.90
C THR A 362 -5.44 11.08 -17.44
N VAL A 363 -6.29 10.51 -16.60
CA VAL A 363 -7.31 9.55 -17.06
C VAL A 363 -8.16 10.27 -18.10
N ARG A 364 -8.22 9.68 -19.29
CA ARG A 364 -8.90 10.24 -20.46
C ARG A 364 -10.36 9.78 -20.49
N GLY A 365 -11.20 10.58 -21.17
CA GLY A 365 -12.59 10.24 -21.43
C GLY A 365 -13.59 10.94 -20.50
N HIS A 366 -14.74 10.30 -20.27
CA HIS A 366 -15.81 10.87 -19.46
C HIS A 366 -16.62 9.79 -18.74
N VAL A 367 -17.36 10.24 -17.72
CA VAL A 367 -18.37 9.45 -17.02
C VAL A 367 -19.71 10.14 -17.26
N PRO A 368 -20.75 9.44 -17.74
CA PRO A 368 -22.09 10.02 -17.86
C PRO A 368 -22.55 10.59 -16.51
N PRO A 369 -23.23 11.75 -16.50
CA PRO A 369 -23.45 12.53 -15.29
C PRO A 369 -24.40 11.89 -14.28
N GLN A 370 -25.21 10.91 -14.69
CA GLN A 370 -26.12 10.21 -13.78
C GLN A 370 -25.72 8.74 -13.61
N PRO A 371 -25.45 8.29 -12.37
CA PRO A 371 -25.24 6.89 -12.10
C PRO A 371 -26.56 6.11 -12.24
N LEU A 372 -26.44 4.87 -12.67
CA LEU A 372 -27.55 3.95 -12.88
C LEU A 372 -27.85 3.20 -11.60
N THR A 373 -28.98 3.52 -10.98
CA THR A 373 -29.32 3.01 -9.66
C THR A 373 -30.18 1.75 -9.72
N TRP A 374 -29.75 0.72 -9.00
CA TRP A 374 -30.42 -0.54 -8.79
C TRP A 374 -30.89 -0.69 -7.34
N PRO A 375 -32.17 -0.49 -7.00
CA PRO A 375 -32.69 -0.82 -5.67
C PRO A 375 -32.97 -2.33 -5.56
N ALA A 376 -31.94 -3.17 -5.52
CA ALA A 376 -32.04 -4.64 -5.53
C ALA A 376 -32.96 -5.21 -4.44
N SER A 377 -32.97 -4.59 -3.25
CA SER A 377 -33.93 -4.88 -2.19
C SER A 377 -34.11 -3.66 -1.28
N GLU A 378 -34.97 -3.74 -0.26
CA GLU A 378 -35.10 -2.69 0.77
C GLU A 378 -33.77 -2.41 1.48
N ALA A 379 -32.86 -3.39 1.52
CA ALA A 379 -31.59 -3.30 2.23
C ALA A 379 -30.37 -3.12 1.31
N TYR A 380 -30.50 -3.26 -0.02
CA TYR A 380 -29.36 -3.19 -0.93
C TYR A 380 -29.66 -2.36 -2.16
N GLN A 381 -28.78 -1.39 -2.42
CA GLN A 381 -28.77 -0.58 -3.63
C GLN A 381 -27.39 -0.65 -4.31
N PHE A 382 -27.37 -0.72 -5.64
CA PHE A 382 -26.15 -0.69 -6.44
C PHE A 382 -26.20 0.49 -7.42
N ASP A 383 -25.19 1.35 -7.42
CA ASP A 383 -25.06 2.42 -8.40
C ASP A 383 -23.98 2.05 -9.41
N PHE A 384 -24.33 2.01 -10.69
CA PHE A 384 -23.40 1.73 -11.77
C PHE A 384 -22.96 3.01 -12.47
N GLN A 385 -21.67 3.14 -12.71
CA GLN A 385 -21.10 4.20 -13.53
C GLN A 385 -20.35 3.57 -14.70
N LEU A 386 -20.65 4.02 -15.92
CA LEU A 386 -19.95 3.61 -17.12
C LEU A 386 -18.84 4.62 -17.40
N VAL A 387 -17.67 4.14 -17.79
CA VAL A 387 -16.51 4.96 -18.15
C VAL A 387 -16.25 4.77 -19.64
N TYR A 388 -16.24 5.88 -20.37
CA TYR A 388 -15.94 5.92 -21.79
C TYR A 388 -14.62 6.67 -22.01
N ASP A 389 -13.87 6.30 -23.05
CA ASP A 389 -12.66 7.03 -23.46
C ASP A 389 -12.99 8.29 -24.29
N GLU A 390 -11.95 9.00 -24.75
CA GLU A 390 -12.08 10.21 -25.60
C GLU A 390 -12.74 9.93 -26.96
N GLU A 391 -12.73 8.69 -27.42
CA GLU A 391 -13.40 8.25 -28.66
C GLU A 391 -14.85 7.80 -28.39
N ASN A 392 -15.33 8.02 -27.16
CA ASN A 392 -16.62 7.58 -26.65
C ASN A 392 -16.77 6.05 -26.66
N VAL A 393 -15.69 5.29 -26.58
CA VAL A 393 -15.73 3.83 -26.50
C VAL A 393 -15.70 3.40 -25.04
N PHE A 394 -16.55 2.43 -24.68
CA PHE A 394 -16.62 1.88 -23.34
C PHE A 394 -15.28 1.27 -22.93
N VAL A 395 -14.81 1.64 -21.74
CA VAL A 395 -13.54 1.19 -21.17
C VAL A 395 -13.78 0.30 -19.95
N ALA A 396 -14.64 0.75 -19.04
CA ALA A 396 -14.84 0.09 -17.76
C ALA A 396 -16.20 0.47 -17.16
N ALA A 397 -16.66 -0.35 -16.23
CA ALA A 397 -17.80 -0.04 -15.38
C ALA A 397 -17.37 -0.06 -13.91
N LEU A 398 -17.95 0.86 -13.13
CA LEU A 398 -17.82 0.92 -11.69
C LEU A 398 -19.15 0.56 -11.04
N CYS A 399 -19.09 -0.09 -9.89
CA CYS A 399 -20.26 -0.37 -9.06
C CYS A 399 -20.03 0.19 -7.65
N LYS A 400 -20.96 0.98 -7.13
CA LYS A 400 -21.02 1.40 -5.72
C LYS A 400 -22.15 0.65 -5.03
N ILE A 401 -21.87 0.06 -3.87
CA ILE A 401 -22.85 -0.70 -3.09
C ILE A 401 -23.27 0.14 -1.88
N ARG A 402 -24.57 0.23 -1.61
CA ARG A 402 -25.14 0.90 -0.43
C ARG A 402 -26.05 -0.07 0.32
N SER A 403 -25.89 -0.11 1.65
CA SER A 403 -26.74 -0.91 2.52
C SER A 403 -26.75 -0.33 3.93
N PRO A 404 -27.90 -0.33 4.64
CA PRO A 404 -27.92 -0.08 6.08
C PRO A 404 -27.36 -1.26 6.89
N LEU A 405 -27.27 -2.45 6.30
CA LEU A 405 -26.79 -3.67 6.98
C LEU A 405 -25.27 -3.82 6.91
N LYS A 406 -24.60 -3.06 6.03
CA LYS A 406 -23.15 -3.08 5.87
C LYS A 406 -22.64 -1.74 5.35
N ASN A 407 -21.70 -1.15 6.08
CA ASN A 407 -20.97 0.01 5.58
C ASN A 407 -19.90 -0.44 4.55
N PHE A 408 -20.09 -0.05 3.29
CA PHE A 408 -19.13 -0.26 2.19
C PHE A 408 -18.17 0.93 2.00
N GLY A 409 -18.18 1.90 2.91
CA GLY A 409 -17.25 3.03 2.96
C GLY A 409 -17.40 4.03 1.82
N ASP A 410 -18.53 4.06 1.10
CA ASP A 410 -18.68 4.85 -0.14
C ASP A 410 -17.73 4.44 -1.31
N ARG A 411 -17.14 3.24 -1.24
CA ARG A 411 -16.26 2.69 -2.28
C ARG A 411 -16.98 2.51 -3.62
N SER A 412 -16.23 2.57 -4.72
CA SER A 412 -16.70 2.07 -6.02
C SER A 412 -15.68 1.13 -6.61
N TYR A 413 -16.19 0.03 -7.13
CA TYR A 413 -15.41 -1.12 -7.53
C TYR A 413 -15.40 -1.22 -9.04
N PHE A 414 -14.22 -1.39 -9.66
CA PHE A 414 -14.18 -1.85 -11.05
C PHE A 414 -14.90 -3.18 -11.20
N LEU A 415 -15.60 -3.34 -12.32
CA LEU A 415 -16.15 -4.62 -12.74
C LEU A 415 -15.13 -5.40 -13.60
N PRO A 416 -15.09 -6.74 -13.51
CA PRO A 416 -15.95 -7.59 -12.69
C PRO A 416 -15.64 -7.50 -11.18
N LEU A 417 -16.68 -7.60 -10.35
CA LEU A 417 -16.61 -7.62 -8.90
C LEU A 417 -17.05 -8.97 -8.37
N SER A 418 -16.18 -9.63 -7.60
CA SER A 418 -16.54 -10.79 -6.78
C SER A 418 -16.24 -10.48 -5.32
N MET A 419 -17.29 -10.36 -4.51
CA MET A 419 -17.23 -9.97 -3.11
C MET A 419 -17.91 -11.01 -2.21
N LYS A 420 -17.27 -11.37 -1.10
CA LYS A 420 -17.88 -12.12 0.02
C LYS A 420 -17.56 -11.38 1.31
N THR A 421 -18.60 -11.10 2.10
CA THR A 421 -18.44 -10.37 3.36
C THR A 421 -19.54 -10.76 4.34
N LYS A 422 -19.56 -10.11 5.50
CA LYS A 422 -20.59 -10.27 6.50
C LYS A 422 -21.30 -8.96 6.82
N ASP A 423 -22.60 -9.04 7.06
CA ASP A 423 -23.43 -7.93 7.50
C ASP A 423 -23.20 -7.60 9.00
N ILE A 424 -23.89 -6.58 9.51
CA ILE A 424 -23.84 -6.19 10.93
C ILE A 424 -24.31 -7.29 11.89
N ASN A 425 -25.07 -8.27 11.41
CA ASN A 425 -25.54 -9.43 12.16
C ASN A 425 -24.65 -10.67 11.96
N ASN A 426 -23.45 -10.50 11.39
CA ASN A 426 -22.47 -11.56 11.11
C ASN A 426 -22.94 -12.61 10.08
N GLN A 427 -23.95 -12.29 9.27
CA GLN A 427 -24.51 -13.14 8.23
C GLN A 427 -23.74 -12.99 6.92
N ASP A 428 -23.61 -14.07 6.16
CA ASP A 428 -22.88 -14.05 4.90
C ASP A 428 -23.62 -13.27 3.80
N ILE A 429 -22.86 -12.45 3.10
CA ILE A 429 -23.27 -11.71 1.91
C ILE A 429 -22.30 -12.06 0.79
N SER A 430 -22.81 -12.32 -0.41
CA SER A 430 -22.03 -12.56 -1.62
C SER A 430 -22.54 -11.74 -2.79
N PHE A 431 -21.62 -11.09 -3.50
CA PHE A 431 -21.89 -10.39 -4.76
C PHE A 431 -20.97 -10.95 -5.85
N ASN A 432 -21.53 -11.25 -7.00
CA ASN A 432 -20.79 -11.58 -8.21
C ASN A 432 -21.40 -10.78 -9.36
N ILE A 433 -20.72 -9.71 -9.76
CA ILE A 433 -21.17 -8.74 -10.74
C ILE A 433 -20.14 -8.72 -11.86
N HIS A 434 -20.54 -9.01 -13.09
CA HIS A 434 -19.61 -9.08 -14.21
C HIS A 434 -20.19 -8.44 -15.46
N LEU A 435 -19.28 -8.01 -16.33
CA LEU A 435 -19.62 -7.63 -17.69
C LEU A 435 -19.95 -8.88 -18.48
N ASP A 436 -21.06 -8.85 -19.20
CA ASP A 436 -21.53 -9.90 -20.08
C ASP A 436 -21.72 -9.31 -21.49
N GLY A 437 -21.91 -10.18 -22.47
CA GLY A 437 -21.98 -9.83 -23.88
C GLY A 437 -23.23 -9.04 -24.29
N PRO A 438 -23.45 -8.93 -25.61
CA PRO A 438 -24.62 -8.25 -26.15
C PRO A 438 -25.92 -8.86 -25.65
N ALA A 439 -26.89 -8.02 -25.31
CA ALA A 439 -28.22 -8.43 -24.89
C ALA A 439 -29.27 -7.43 -25.38
N GLY A 440 -30.36 -7.95 -25.96
CA GLY A 440 -31.35 -7.12 -26.65
C GLY A 440 -30.72 -6.33 -27.80
N ASN A 441 -30.91 -5.00 -27.79
CA ASN A 441 -30.35 -4.08 -28.79
C ASN A 441 -29.04 -3.40 -28.32
N PHE A 442 -28.43 -3.89 -27.24
CA PHE A 442 -27.25 -3.27 -26.63
C PHE A 442 -26.02 -4.14 -26.82
N SER A 443 -24.88 -3.49 -27.04
CA SER A 443 -23.59 -4.15 -27.27
C SER A 443 -23.04 -4.87 -26.04
N ASN A 444 -23.43 -4.45 -24.83
CA ASN A 444 -22.94 -5.02 -23.57
C ASN A 444 -24.04 -5.10 -22.53
N SER A 445 -23.79 -5.93 -21.51
CA SER A 445 -24.65 -6.03 -20.34
C SER A 445 -23.87 -6.20 -19.04
N ILE A 446 -24.50 -5.91 -17.91
CA ILE A 446 -23.99 -6.22 -16.56
C ILE A 446 -24.90 -7.27 -15.97
N ARG A 447 -24.35 -8.44 -15.67
CA ARG A 447 -25.04 -9.51 -14.96
C ARG A 447 -24.67 -9.46 -13.49
N CYS A 448 -25.67 -9.59 -12.64
CA CYS A 448 -25.53 -9.57 -11.20
C CYS A 448 -26.05 -10.87 -10.59
N GLN A 449 -25.23 -11.50 -9.76
CA GLN A 449 -25.63 -12.54 -8.83
C GLN A 449 -25.40 -12.02 -7.41
N VAL A 450 -26.48 -11.80 -6.67
CA VAL A 450 -26.44 -11.29 -5.30
C VAL A 450 -27.08 -12.33 -4.41
N VAL A 451 -26.39 -12.72 -3.35
CA VAL A 451 -26.89 -13.67 -2.35
C VAL A 451 -26.70 -13.07 -0.97
N THR A 452 -27.82 -12.84 -0.29
CA THR A 452 -27.90 -12.42 1.10
C THR A 452 -28.87 -13.36 1.83
N ARG A 453 -29.04 -13.22 3.14
CA ARG A 453 -30.01 -14.04 3.90
C ARG A 453 -31.44 -13.87 3.39
N ASP A 454 -31.85 -12.63 3.13
CA ASP A 454 -33.26 -12.29 2.87
C ASP A 454 -33.53 -11.99 1.39
N PHE A 455 -32.50 -12.04 0.54
CA PHE A 455 -32.58 -11.70 -0.87
C PHE A 455 -31.56 -12.49 -1.68
N SER A 456 -32.02 -13.09 -2.79
CA SER A 456 -31.17 -13.74 -3.77
C SER A 456 -31.65 -13.41 -5.19
N CYS A 457 -30.74 -13.02 -6.07
CA CYS A 457 -31.03 -12.79 -7.49
C CYS A 457 -29.87 -13.24 -8.37
N ASP A 458 -30.19 -13.59 -9.61
CA ASP A 458 -29.24 -13.88 -10.69
C ASP A 458 -29.88 -13.43 -12.02
N GLY A 459 -29.34 -12.37 -12.63
CA GLY A 459 -29.92 -11.81 -13.86
C GLY A 459 -29.13 -10.66 -14.47
N ILE A 460 -29.52 -10.27 -15.68
CA ILE A 460 -28.97 -9.09 -16.37
C ILE A 460 -29.65 -7.86 -15.79
N PHE A 461 -28.86 -6.94 -15.25
CA PHE A 461 -29.38 -5.75 -14.61
C PHE A 461 -29.28 -4.51 -15.48
N LEU A 462 -28.16 -4.36 -16.19
CA LEU A 462 -27.91 -3.20 -17.04
C LEU A 462 -27.60 -3.64 -18.46
N LEU A 463 -28.18 -2.94 -19.43
CA LEU A 463 -27.82 -3.01 -20.84
C LEU A 463 -27.22 -1.68 -21.24
N PHE A 464 -26.15 -1.68 -22.02
CA PHE A 464 -25.50 -0.44 -22.44
C PHE A 464 -24.72 -0.62 -23.74
N ASN A 465 -24.57 0.49 -24.48
CA ASN A 465 -23.82 0.49 -25.73
C ASN A 465 -22.32 0.64 -25.46
N ASP A 466 -21.53 -0.01 -26.32
CA ASP A 466 -20.08 0.11 -26.39
C ASP A 466 -19.63 1.51 -26.81
N ARG A 467 -20.54 2.31 -27.40
CA ARG A 467 -20.29 3.69 -27.76
C ARG A 467 -21.29 4.67 -27.17
N ASP A 468 -20.78 5.77 -26.63
CA ASP A 468 -21.57 6.94 -26.28
C ASP A 468 -21.66 7.92 -27.45
N ASN A 469 -22.63 7.68 -28.33
CA ASN A 469 -22.87 8.54 -29.50
C ASN A 469 -23.76 9.76 -29.16
N GLY A 470 -24.07 10.01 -27.89
CA GLY A 470 -25.00 11.08 -27.47
C GLY A 470 -26.47 10.85 -27.88
N THR A 471 -26.80 9.68 -28.45
CA THR A 471 -28.15 9.29 -28.85
C THR A 471 -28.78 8.31 -27.85
N SER A 472 -30.04 8.54 -27.48
CA SER A 472 -30.75 7.76 -26.45
C SER A 472 -31.47 6.52 -27.01
N PRO A 473 -31.57 5.41 -26.25
CA PRO A 473 -30.97 5.19 -24.93
C PRO A 473 -29.52 4.67 -25.03
N LEU A 474 -28.59 5.35 -24.35
CA LEU A 474 -27.21 4.89 -24.15
C LEU A 474 -27.15 3.60 -23.34
N TYR A 475 -28.11 3.46 -22.42
CA TYR A 475 -28.25 2.35 -21.50
C TYR A 475 -29.71 2.15 -21.11
N GLN A 476 -30.04 0.96 -20.63
CA GLN A 476 -31.35 0.60 -20.11
C GLN A 476 -31.18 -0.29 -18.88
N VAL A 477 -31.94 0.00 -17.83
CA VAL A 477 -32.09 -0.93 -16.71
C VAL A 477 -33.00 -2.07 -17.15
N ALA A 478 -32.49 -3.31 -17.12
CA ALA A 478 -33.14 -4.50 -17.68
C ALA A 478 -34.07 -5.21 -16.71
N TRP A 479 -33.76 -5.16 -15.41
CA TRP A 479 -34.45 -5.84 -14.31
C TRP A 479 -34.96 -7.25 -14.61
#